data_AF-A0A3E0RHG5-F1
#
_entry.id   AF-A0A3E0RHG5-F1
#
_cell.length_a   1.000
_cell.length_b   1.000
_cell.length_c   1.000
_cell.angle_alpha   90.00
_cell.angle_beta   90.00
_cell.angle_gamma   90.00
#
_symmetry.space_group_name_H-M   'P 1'
#
loop_
_entity.id
_entity.type
_entity.pdbx_description
1 polymer ?
#
loop_
_entity_poly.entity_id
_entity_poly.type
_entity_poly.pdbx_seq_one_letter_code
_entity_poly.pdbx_strand_id
1 'polypeptide(L)'
;MKRLNKLASTSSTVNYKYDEDKYCKELLEYVTATYGQHYATDKFQATEFIIDGGHGTGFCIGNVLKYAQRYGKKGTAADARKDLMKVLHYALIQLHIHDNEL
;
A
#
# COMPACT_ATOMS: atom_id res chain seq x y z
N MET A 1 18.76 30.96 -22.11
CA MET A 1 17.33 31.34 -21.98
C MET A 1 16.45 30.28 -22.64
N LYS A 2 15.74 29.48 -21.85
CA LYS A 2 14.53 28.75 -22.27
C LYS A 2 13.56 28.80 -21.07
N ARG A 3 12.46 29.55 -21.22
CA ARG A 3 11.32 29.54 -20.31
C ARG A 3 10.58 28.21 -20.50
N LEU A 4 10.22 27.54 -19.41
CA LEU A 4 9.22 26.47 -19.40
C LEU A 4 8.35 26.62 -18.15
N ASN A 5 7.19 27.24 -18.39
CA ASN A 5 5.87 27.07 -17.81
C ASN A 5 5.75 26.69 -16.32
N LYS A 6 5.45 27.72 -15.53
CA LYS A 6 4.72 27.64 -14.27
C LYS A 6 3.35 27.01 -14.54
N LEU A 7 3.18 25.74 -14.22
CA LEU A 7 1.86 25.11 -14.08
C LEU A 7 1.15 25.84 -12.94
N ALA A 8 0.15 26.64 -13.29
CA ALA A 8 -0.82 27.15 -12.34
C ALA A 8 -1.62 25.94 -11.83
N SER A 9 -1.32 25.43 -10.63
CA SER A 9 -2.24 24.50 -9.98
C SER A 9 -3.32 25.32 -9.29
N THR A 10 -4.47 25.41 -9.95
CA THR A 10 -5.73 25.78 -9.31
C THR A 10 -6.11 24.66 -8.34
N SER A 11 -5.46 24.61 -7.18
CA SER A 11 -5.85 23.69 -6.11
C SER A 11 -7.10 24.24 -5.44
N SER A 12 -8.27 23.88 -5.97
CA SER A 12 -9.44 23.74 -5.13
C SER A 12 -9.08 22.71 -4.06
N THR A 13 -8.76 23.18 -2.85
CA THR A 13 -8.48 22.30 -1.71
C THR A 13 -9.72 21.45 -1.47
N VAL A 14 -9.66 20.19 -1.89
CA VAL A 14 -10.74 19.22 -1.62
C VAL A 14 -10.82 19.06 -0.10
N ASN A 15 -12.01 19.26 0.46
CA ASN A 15 -12.25 19.00 1.88
C ASN A 15 -12.65 17.53 2.05
N TYR A 16 -11.71 16.72 2.52
CA TYR A 16 -11.87 15.29 2.73
C TYR A 16 -12.66 15.02 4.00
N LYS A 17 -13.89 14.52 3.86
CA LYS A 17 -14.82 14.30 4.99
C LYS A 17 -14.34 13.19 5.93
N TYR A 18 -13.55 12.25 5.42
CA TYR A 18 -13.14 11.05 6.11
C TYR A 18 -11.62 11.00 6.30
N ASP A 19 -10.95 12.15 6.29
CA ASP A 19 -9.48 12.26 6.38
C ASP A 19 -8.74 11.43 5.32
N GLU A 20 -9.30 11.28 4.12
CA GLU A 20 -8.73 10.42 3.08
C GLU A 20 -7.31 10.85 2.68
N ASP A 21 -7.05 12.15 2.64
CA ASP A 21 -5.72 12.72 2.42
C ASP A 21 -4.70 12.23 3.46
N LYS A 22 -5.07 12.28 4.73
CA LYS A 22 -4.26 11.78 5.84
C LYS A 22 -4.02 10.28 5.71
N TYR A 23 -5.06 9.48 5.47
CA TYR A 23 -4.90 8.03 5.39
C TYR A 23 -4.11 7.58 4.16
N CYS A 24 -4.25 8.26 3.02
CA CYS A 24 -3.41 8.04 1.85
C CYS A 24 -1.94 8.38 2.14
N LYS A 25 -1.68 9.48 2.84
CA LYS A 25 -0.33 9.85 3.28
C LYS A 25 0.27 8.79 4.21
N GLU A 26 -0.48 8.36 5.21
CA GLU A 26 -0.03 7.31 6.14
C GLU A 26 0.22 5.96 5.44
N LEU A 27 -0.62 5.58 4.46
CA LEU A 27 -0.40 4.39 3.65
C LEU A 27 0.91 4.51 2.86
N LEU A 28 1.19 5.66 2.27
CA LEU A 28 2.43 5.90 1.55
C LEU A 28 3.65 5.85 2.47
N GLU A 29 3.57 6.43 3.67
CA GLU A 29 4.62 6.34 4.69
C GLU A 29 4.85 4.89 5.13
N TYR A 30 3.77 4.13 5.35
CA TYR A 30 3.83 2.71 5.67
C TYR A 30 4.53 1.91 4.57
N VAL A 31 4.11 2.08 3.31
CA VAL A 31 4.74 1.45 2.14
C VAL A 31 6.23 1.83 2.08
N THR A 32 6.55 3.13 2.17
CA THR A 32 7.95 3.59 2.12
C THR A 32 8.80 2.95 3.21
N ALA A 33 8.24 2.81 4.41
CA ALA A 33 8.93 2.13 5.52
C ALA A 33 9.16 0.64 5.26
N THR A 34 8.28 -0.05 4.53
CA THR A 34 8.53 -1.47 4.17
C THR A 34 9.71 -1.58 3.21
N TYR A 35 9.90 -0.64 2.27
CA TYR A 35 11.14 -0.58 1.48
C TYR A 35 12.37 -0.32 2.37
N GLY A 36 12.28 0.56 3.36
CA GLY A 36 13.42 0.80 4.28
C GLY A 36 13.84 -0.43 5.11
N GLN A 37 12.87 -1.26 5.53
CA GLN A 37 13.14 -2.46 6.33
C GLN A 37 13.59 -3.66 5.50
N HIS A 38 13.19 -3.73 4.22
CA HIS A 38 13.50 -4.85 3.36
C HIS A 38 14.79 -4.67 2.53
N TYR A 39 15.16 -3.43 2.17
CA TYR A 39 16.29 -3.17 1.26
C TYR A 39 17.63 -2.94 1.99
N ALA A 40 17.66 -3.01 3.31
CA ALA A 40 18.88 -2.79 4.11
C ALA A 40 19.85 -3.98 4.14
N THR A 41 19.53 -5.14 3.53
CA THR A 41 20.44 -6.29 3.49
C THR A 41 19.99 -7.29 2.43
N ASP A 42 20.70 -7.40 1.29
CA ASP A 42 20.76 -8.50 0.28
C ASP A 42 19.66 -9.60 0.25
N LYS A 43 18.41 -9.25 0.53
CA LYS A 43 17.27 -10.17 0.64
C LYS A 43 16.20 -9.69 -0.31
N PHE A 44 16.20 -10.31 -1.49
CA PHE A 44 15.03 -10.41 -2.35
C PHE A 44 13.77 -10.46 -1.50
N GLN A 45 12.82 -9.55 -1.73
CA GLN A 45 11.59 -9.63 -0.96
C GLN A 45 10.90 -10.94 -1.31
N ALA A 46 10.54 -11.73 -0.30
CA ALA A 46 9.76 -12.94 -0.53
C ALA A 46 8.50 -12.63 -1.36
N THR A 47 7.96 -11.42 -1.23
CA THR A 47 6.88 -10.89 -2.07
C THR A 47 7.25 -10.80 -3.56
N GLU A 48 8.40 -10.23 -3.91
CA GLU A 48 8.88 -10.14 -5.31
C GLU A 48 9.04 -11.55 -5.90
N PHE A 49 9.67 -12.47 -5.18
CA PHE A 49 9.83 -13.85 -5.64
C PHE A 49 8.49 -14.58 -5.84
N ILE A 50 7.50 -14.33 -4.97
CA ILE A 50 6.16 -14.91 -5.08
C ILE A 50 5.41 -14.33 -6.29
N ILE A 51 5.58 -13.04 -6.57
CA ILE A 51 4.96 -12.38 -7.72
C ILE A 51 5.63 -12.87 -9.02
N ASP A 52 6.95 -12.81 -9.10
CA ASP A 52 7.74 -13.30 -10.24
C ASP A 52 7.48 -14.79 -10.52
N GLY A 53 7.15 -15.56 -9.48
CA GLY A 53 6.75 -16.97 -9.58
C GLY A 53 5.32 -17.22 -10.08
N GLY A 54 4.58 -16.18 -10.49
CA GLY A 54 3.20 -16.28 -10.99
C GLY A 54 2.15 -16.55 -9.90
N HIS A 55 2.48 -16.30 -8.63
CA HIS A 55 1.59 -16.53 -7.49
C HIS A 55 1.12 -15.23 -6.82
N GLY A 56 1.40 -14.08 -7.43
CA GLY A 56 1.12 -12.76 -6.88
C GLY A 56 -0.35 -12.54 -6.51
N THR A 57 -1.29 -12.89 -7.40
CA THR A 57 -2.73 -12.66 -7.15
C THR A 57 -3.24 -13.47 -5.96
N GLY A 58 -2.95 -14.77 -5.93
CA GLY A 58 -3.37 -15.64 -4.81
C GLY A 58 -2.75 -15.17 -3.48
N PHE A 59 -1.50 -14.73 -3.50
CA PHE A 59 -0.82 -14.20 -2.33
C PHE A 59 -1.45 -12.89 -1.82
N CYS A 60 -1.72 -11.92 -2.70
CA CYS A 60 -2.26 -10.63 -2.29
C CYS A 60 -3.70 -10.75 -1.80
N ILE A 61 -4.59 -11.40 -2.56
CA ILE A 61 -5.99 -11.61 -2.16
C ILE A 61 -6.06 -12.46 -0.88
N GLY A 62 -5.23 -13.50 -0.76
CA GLY A 62 -5.16 -14.31 0.45
C GLY A 62 -4.78 -13.49 1.69
N ASN A 63 -3.82 -12.56 1.56
CA ASN A 63 -3.44 -11.67 2.66
C ASN A 63 -4.54 -10.64 3.00
N VAL A 64 -5.20 -10.06 1.99
CA VAL A 64 -6.37 -9.19 2.20
C VAL A 64 -7.43 -9.91 3.04
N LEU A 65 -7.82 -11.12 2.64
CA LEU A 65 -8.80 -11.93 3.36
C LEU A 65 -8.35 -12.25 4.79
N LYS A 66 -7.09 -12.67 4.96
CA LYS A 66 -6.50 -12.99 6.27
C LYS A 66 -6.60 -11.81 7.24
N TYR A 67 -6.22 -10.60 6.81
CA TYR A 67 -6.22 -9.43 7.69
C TYR A 67 -7.61 -8.84 7.90
N ALA A 68 -8.47 -8.88 6.89
CA ALA A 68 -9.88 -8.53 7.04
C ALA A 68 -10.59 -9.44 8.06
N GLN A 69 -10.34 -10.76 8.01
CA GLN A 69 -10.91 -11.71 8.95
C GLN A 69 -10.38 -11.57 10.38
N ARG A 70 -9.14 -11.10 10.55
CA ARG A 70 -8.48 -10.91 11.84
C ARG A 70 -8.88 -9.63 12.55
N TYR A 71 -9.24 -8.59 11.80
CA TYR A 71 -9.61 -7.28 12.32
C TYR A 71 -10.62 -7.37 13.48
N GLY A 72 -10.26 -6.78 14.63
CA GLY A 72 -11.10 -6.77 15.83
C GLY A 72 -11.21 -8.10 16.58
N LYS A 73 -10.59 -9.19 16.09
CA LYS A 73 -10.65 -10.52 16.72
C LYS A 73 -9.38 -10.92 17.47
N LYS A 74 -8.28 -10.19 17.26
CA LYS A 74 -6.98 -10.48 17.90
C LYS A 74 -6.24 -9.19 18.23
N GLY A 75 -5.68 -9.13 19.44
CA GLY A 75 -4.78 -8.06 19.87
C GLY A 75 -5.50 -6.82 20.37
N THR A 76 -4.80 -5.69 20.33
CA THR A 76 -5.30 -4.39 20.78
C THR A 76 -5.99 -3.62 19.64
N ALA A 77 -6.62 -2.48 19.96
CA ALA A 77 -7.15 -1.57 18.94
C ALA A 77 -6.07 -1.09 17.95
N ALA A 78 -4.83 -0.90 18.43
CA ALA A 78 -3.71 -0.56 17.57
C ALA A 78 -3.34 -1.70 16.61
N ASP A 79 -3.46 -2.95 17.05
CA ASP A 79 -3.22 -4.12 16.19
C ASP A 79 -4.32 -4.29 15.14
N ALA A 80 -5.58 -4.01 15.50
CA ALA A 80 -6.68 -3.95 14.54
C ALA A 80 -6.45 -2.85 13.48
N ARG A 81 -5.94 -1.68 13.87
CA ARG A 81 -5.57 -0.64 12.90
C ARG A 81 -4.45 -1.09 11.94
N LYS A 82 -3.44 -1.81 12.45
CA LYS A 82 -2.38 -2.40 11.62
C LYS A 82 -2.94 -3.42 10.62
N ASP A 83 -3.99 -4.14 10.98
CA ASP A 83 -4.67 -5.05 10.05
C ASP A 83 -5.30 -4.31 8.87
N LEU A 84 -5.98 -3.18 9.14
CA LEU A 84 -6.52 -2.33 8.07
C LEU A 84 -5.42 -1.81 7.15
N MET A 85 -4.28 -1.38 7.70
CA MET A 85 -3.17 -0.90 6.89
C MET A 85 -2.56 -1.99 6.01
N LYS A 86 -2.52 -3.24 6.51
CA LYS A 86 -2.10 -4.38 5.70
C LYS A 86 -3.11 -4.71 4.60
N VAL A 87 -4.41 -4.63 4.87
CA VAL A 87 -5.44 -4.79 3.84
C VAL A 87 -5.21 -3.79 2.70
N LEU A 88 -5.02 -2.50 3.03
CA LEU A 88 -4.74 -1.46 2.03
C LEU A 88 -3.45 -1.72 1.26
N HIS A 89 -2.38 -2.14 1.94
CA HIS A 89 -1.10 -2.44 1.31
C HIS A 89 -1.17 -3.60 0.32
N TYR A 90 -1.76 -4.73 0.70
CA TYR A 90 -1.89 -5.88 -0.21
C TYR A 90 -2.88 -5.62 -1.34
N ALA A 91 -3.93 -4.82 -1.11
CA ALA A 91 -4.80 -4.36 -2.18
C ALA A 91 -4.05 -3.47 -3.19
N LEU A 92 -3.14 -2.60 -2.72
CA LEU A 92 -2.32 -1.75 -3.59
C LEU A 92 -1.35 -2.58 -4.45
N ILE A 93 -0.72 -3.60 -3.89
CA ILE A 93 0.13 -4.53 -4.67
C ILE A 93 -0.73 -5.31 -5.67
N GLN A 94 -1.91 -5.80 -5.27
CA GLN A 94 -2.83 -6.48 -6.19
C GLN A 94 -3.24 -5.59 -7.36
N LEU A 95 -3.46 -4.29 -7.12
CA LEU A 95 -3.79 -3.34 -8.17
C LEU A 95 -2.65 -3.27 -9.21
N HIS A 96 -1.40 -3.21 -8.75
CA HIS A 96 -0.24 -3.25 -9.64
C HIS A 96 -0.17 -4.55 -10.45
N ILE A 97 -0.35 -5.71 -9.80
CA ILE A 97 -0.37 -7.02 -10.49
C ILE A 97 -1.48 -7.05 -11.53
N HIS A 98 -2.68 -6.56 -11.18
CA HIS A 98 -3.80 -6.50 -12.11
C HIS A 98 -3.47 -5.68 -13.36
N ASP A 99 -2.87 -4.50 -13.19
CA ASP A 99 -2.57 -3.62 -14.32
C ASP A 99 -1.39 -4.10 -15.19
N ASN A 100 -0.54 -5.02 -14.69
CA ASN A 100 0.69 -5.44 -15.38
C ASN A 100 0.72 -6.92 -15.81
N GLU A 101 -0.10 -7.78 -15.21
CA GLU A 101 -0.08 -9.25 -15.43
C GLU A 101 -1.45 -9.84 -15.82
N LEU A 102 -2.56 -9.10 -15.69
CA LEU A 102 -3.93 -9.53 -16.04
C LEU A 102 -4.50 -8.72 -17.21
#